data_AF-A0A6C0I3U7-F1
#
_entry.id   AF-A0A6C0I3U7-F1
#
_cell.length_a   1.000
_cell.length_b   1.000
_cell.length_c   1.000
_cell.angle_alpha   90.00
_cell.angle_beta   90.00
_cell.angle_gamma   90.00
#
_symmetry.space_group_name_H-M   'P 1'
#
loop_
_entity.id
_entity.type
_entity.pdbx_description
1 polymer ?
#
loop_
_entity_poly.entity_id
_entity_poly.type
_entity_poly.pdbx_seq_one_letter_code
_entity_poly.pdbx_strand_id
1 'polypeptide(L)'
;MSHLHAFHIDKLKSNFENLITLKIEIAKIKQFVLEKLGQLKTVYNELIKTNSKKIFLFCLDSFYFQYKTFKLEMDHIDKTRALTNNRMYCDYYKLYQLILSHIKENRADLLQVELETKTYPVYKDLDPFQEYKIEDVREIHTNILFLINQLYEQSVSKSENIEHYNDTHHIGFSISNFLNTLEYENKQLREQVRLYMNYVSFFHISQKRQLNRLFLRMQDFHKEIEENIHINKTFSIDDISEEKQLDRFYIIGDEVAVEPLLEDSECEQLYRELAESAGIRYEIDASGNTDHGPTIEDPSANNL
;
A
#
# COMPACT_ATOMS: atom_id res chain seq x y z
N MET A 1 -29.92 -6.32 -26.57
CA MET A 1 -29.48 -5.84 -25.24
C MET A 1 -28.82 -6.94 -24.40
N SER A 2 -29.29 -8.18 -24.42
CA SER A 2 -28.69 -9.33 -23.69
C SER A 2 -27.19 -9.55 -23.95
N HIS A 3 -26.75 -9.56 -25.22
CA HIS A 3 -25.32 -9.74 -25.56
C HIS A 3 -24.37 -8.70 -24.96
N LEU A 4 -24.83 -7.46 -24.77
CA LEU A 4 -24.01 -6.39 -24.19
C LEU A 4 -23.81 -6.61 -22.68
N HIS A 5 -24.83 -7.08 -21.97
CA HIS A 5 -24.74 -7.37 -20.55
C HIS A 5 -23.77 -8.54 -20.27
N ALA A 6 -23.92 -9.64 -21.00
CA ALA A 6 -23.01 -10.79 -20.90
C ALA A 6 -21.55 -10.38 -21.13
N PHE A 7 -21.30 -9.58 -22.18
CA PHE A 7 -19.97 -9.03 -22.46
C PHE A 7 -19.42 -8.18 -21.30
N HIS A 8 -20.25 -7.33 -20.67
CA HIS A 8 -19.83 -6.54 -19.52
C HIS A 8 -19.47 -7.41 -18.32
N ILE A 9 -20.25 -8.46 -18.02
CA ILE A 9 -19.96 -9.40 -16.94
C ILE A 9 -18.62 -10.11 -17.18
N ASP A 10 -18.38 -10.60 -18.40
CA ASP A 10 -17.12 -11.28 -18.73
C ASP A 10 -15.93 -10.32 -18.67
N LYS A 11 -16.11 -9.06 -19.08
CA LYS A 11 -15.10 -8.02 -18.92
C LYS A 11 -14.76 -7.78 -17.44
N LEU A 12 -15.75 -7.74 -16.55
CA LEU A 12 -15.53 -7.60 -15.10
C LEU A 12 -14.78 -8.81 -14.52
N LYS A 13 -15.15 -10.03 -14.91
CA LYS A 13 -14.44 -11.27 -14.50
C LYS A 13 -12.98 -11.24 -14.93
N SER A 14 -12.70 -10.95 -16.20
CA SER A 14 -11.33 -10.90 -16.72
C SER A 14 -10.51 -9.81 -16.04
N ASN A 15 -11.10 -8.63 -15.81
CA ASN A 15 -10.39 -7.56 -15.11
C ASN A 15 -10.02 -7.96 -13.68
N PHE A 16 -10.95 -8.58 -12.96
CA PHE A 16 -10.72 -9.06 -11.60
C PHE A 16 -9.58 -10.08 -11.53
N GLU A 17 -9.55 -11.07 -12.42
CA GLU A 17 -8.45 -12.05 -12.45
C GLU A 17 -7.08 -11.41 -12.73
N ASN A 18 -7.03 -10.33 -13.54
CA ASN A 18 -5.80 -9.55 -13.71
C ASN A 18 -5.37 -8.84 -12.40
N LEU A 19 -6.31 -8.33 -11.60
CA LEU A 19 -6.02 -7.73 -10.30
C LEU A 19 -5.47 -8.77 -9.31
N ILE A 20 -6.07 -9.96 -9.28
CA ILE A 20 -5.61 -11.08 -8.47
C ILE A 20 -4.19 -11.49 -8.88
N THR A 21 -3.93 -11.60 -10.18
CA THR A 21 -2.60 -11.90 -10.72
C THR A 21 -1.57 -10.86 -10.27
N LEU A 22 -1.87 -9.57 -10.40
CA LEU A 22 -0.97 -8.49 -9.94
C LEU A 22 -0.67 -8.59 -8.43
N LYS A 23 -1.68 -8.93 -7.62
CA LYS A 23 -1.51 -9.12 -6.17
C LYS A 23 -0.61 -10.32 -5.84
N ILE A 24 -0.72 -11.41 -6.60
CA ILE A 24 0.16 -12.57 -6.47
C ILE A 24 1.60 -12.20 -6.81
N GLU A 25 1.82 -11.44 -7.89
CA GLU A 25 3.16 -10.97 -8.25
C GLU A 25 3.78 -10.08 -7.18
N ILE A 26 3.02 -9.14 -6.60
CA ILE A 26 3.47 -8.33 -5.46
C ILE A 26 3.89 -9.21 -4.27
N ALA A 27 3.12 -10.28 -3.98
CA ALA A 27 3.44 -11.20 -2.90
C ALA A 27 4.73 -12.00 -3.17
N LYS A 28 4.98 -12.39 -4.42
CA LYS A 28 6.23 -13.06 -4.82
C LYS A 28 7.45 -12.14 -4.65
N ILE A 29 7.37 -10.90 -5.13
CA ILE A 29 8.48 -9.93 -4.96
C ILE A 29 8.74 -9.68 -3.47
N LYS A 30 7.67 -9.49 -2.67
CA LYS A 30 7.78 -9.38 -1.21
C LYS A 30 8.55 -10.56 -0.61
N GLN A 31 8.21 -11.79 -0.99
CA GLN A 31 8.86 -12.98 -0.45
C GLN A 31 10.36 -12.99 -0.75
N PHE A 32 10.73 -12.69 -2.01
CA PHE A 32 12.12 -12.60 -2.42
C PHE A 32 12.89 -11.53 -1.61
N VAL A 33 12.32 -10.34 -1.47
CA VAL A 33 12.92 -9.25 -0.69
C VAL A 33 13.13 -9.65 0.77
N LEU A 34 12.14 -10.30 1.39
CA LEU A 34 12.25 -10.79 2.77
C LEU A 34 13.36 -11.84 2.93
N GLU A 35 13.52 -12.74 1.95
CA GLU A 35 14.60 -13.73 1.94
C GLU A 35 15.97 -13.05 1.87
N LYS A 36 16.15 -12.06 0.99
CA LYS A 36 17.39 -11.29 0.86
C LYS A 36 17.72 -10.50 2.13
N LEU A 37 16.73 -9.85 2.74
CA LEU A 37 16.91 -9.19 4.04
C LEU A 37 17.27 -10.19 5.14
N GLY A 38 16.71 -11.40 5.10
CA GLY A 38 17.07 -12.49 5.99
C GLY A 38 18.54 -12.90 5.84
N GLN A 39 19.02 -13.03 4.60
CA GLN A 39 20.42 -13.33 4.29
C GLN A 39 21.37 -12.24 4.80
N LEU A 40 21.07 -10.97 4.54
CA LEU A 40 21.85 -9.83 5.05
C LEU A 40 21.98 -9.86 6.57
N LYS A 41 20.88 -10.14 7.28
CA LYS A 41 20.89 -10.27 8.74
C LYS A 41 21.78 -11.42 9.21
N THR A 42 21.73 -12.58 8.54
CA THR A 42 22.55 -13.75 8.87
C THR A 42 24.04 -13.43 8.71
N VAL A 43 24.43 -12.84 7.57
CA VAL A 43 25.82 -12.43 7.30
C VAL A 43 26.32 -11.46 8.36
N TYR A 44 25.54 -10.42 8.69
CA TYR A 44 25.88 -9.47 9.75
C TYR A 44 26.13 -10.17 11.10
N ASN A 45 25.23 -11.07 11.51
CA ASN A 45 25.36 -11.79 12.78
C ASN A 45 26.60 -12.69 12.83
N GLU A 46 26.98 -13.29 11.71
CA GLU A 46 28.21 -14.10 11.61
C GLU A 46 29.46 -13.23 11.71
N LEU A 47 29.47 -12.08 11.02
CA LEU A 47 30.58 -11.12 11.07
C LEU A 47 30.80 -10.56 12.47
N ILE A 48 29.73 -10.23 13.21
CA ILE A 48 29.85 -9.78 14.60
C ILE A 48 30.39 -10.88 15.52
N LYS A 49 29.93 -12.13 15.37
CA LYS A 49 30.40 -13.23 16.23
C LYS A 49 31.88 -13.55 16.05
N THR A 50 32.38 -13.39 14.83
CA THR A 50 33.74 -13.75 14.46
C THR A 50 34.75 -12.60 14.67
N ASN A 51 34.28 -11.36 14.89
CA ASN A 51 35.14 -10.19 15.02
C ASN A 51 34.88 -9.43 16.33
N SER A 52 35.88 -9.41 17.23
CA SER A 52 35.78 -8.77 18.55
C SER A 52 36.55 -7.45 18.68
N LYS A 53 37.34 -7.06 17.67
CA LYS A 53 38.11 -5.81 17.70
C LYS A 53 37.20 -4.61 17.46
N LYS A 54 37.34 -3.56 18.28
CA LYS A 54 36.53 -2.33 18.21
C LYS A 54 36.47 -1.71 16.80
N ILE A 55 37.58 -1.72 16.05
CA ILE A 55 37.62 -1.16 14.69
C ILE A 55 36.72 -1.92 13.71
N PHE A 56 36.64 -3.25 13.82
CA PHE A 56 35.74 -4.03 12.97
C PHE A 56 34.29 -3.87 13.39
N LEU A 57 34.01 -3.74 14.69
CA LEU A 57 32.67 -3.45 15.19
C LEU A 57 32.17 -2.08 14.69
N PHE A 58 33.04 -1.05 14.71
CA PHE A 58 32.75 0.26 14.13
C PHE A 58 32.36 0.16 12.64
N CYS A 59 33.10 -0.62 11.83
CA CYS A 59 32.73 -0.81 10.42
C CYS A 59 31.41 -1.57 10.23
N LEU A 60 31.07 -2.49 11.14
CA LEU A 60 29.83 -3.27 11.08
C LEU A 60 28.60 -2.46 11.52
N ASP A 61 28.76 -1.34 12.22
CA ASP A 61 27.64 -0.44 12.54
C ASP A 61 27.01 0.15 11.28
N SER A 62 27.81 0.54 10.29
CA SER A 62 27.31 1.02 8.98
C SER A 62 26.53 -0.06 8.23
N PHE A 63 27.00 -1.31 8.27
CA PHE A 63 26.25 -2.46 7.71
C PHE A 63 24.90 -2.59 8.40
N TYR A 64 24.90 -2.62 9.74
CA TYR A 64 23.68 -2.80 10.51
C TYR A 64 22.66 -1.70 10.25
N PHE A 65 23.14 -0.45 10.15
CA PHE A 65 22.32 0.68 9.79
C PHE A 65 21.63 0.49 8.44
N GLN A 66 22.37 0.09 7.41
CA GLN A 66 21.81 -0.18 6.07
C GLN A 66 20.74 -1.28 6.12
N TYR A 67 21.02 -2.41 6.79
CA TYR A 67 20.03 -3.48 7.00
C TYR A 67 18.76 -2.95 7.68
N LYS A 68 18.92 -2.14 8.74
CA LYS A 68 17.81 -1.58 9.50
C LYS A 68 16.97 -0.62 8.65
N THR A 69 17.61 0.19 7.81
CA THR A 69 16.93 1.09 6.86
C THR A 69 16.08 0.31 5.88
N PHE A 70 16.64 -0.71 5.23
CA PHE A 70 15.86 -1.57 4.32
C PHE A 70 14.73 -2.30 5.07
N LYS A 71 14.99 -2.80 6.27
CA LYS A 71 13.95 -3.47 7.05
C LYS A 71 12.77 -2.53 7.37
N LEU A 72 13.07 -1.29 7.76
CA LEU A 72 12.07 -0.27 8.05
C LEU A 72 11.25 0.09 6.81
N GLU A 73 11.90 0.26 5.66
CA GLU A 73 11.21 0.54 4.40
C GLU A 73 10.32 -0.63 3.97
N MET A 74 10.81 -1.87 4.06
CA MET A 74 10.01 -3.05 3.77
C MET A 74 8.75 -3.12 4.64
N ASP A 75 8.86 -2.82 5.93
CA ASP A 75 7.73 -2.82 6.85
C ASP A 75 6.72 -1.70 6.50
N HIS A 76 7.19 -0.54 6.02
CA HIS A 76 6.33 0.53 5.54
C HIS A 76 5.58 0.13 4.24
N ILE A 77 6.28 -0.48 3.28
CA ILE A 77 5.68 -0.98 2.05
C ILE A 77 4.64 -2.06 2.39
N ASP A 78 4.95 -2.95 3.33
CA ASP A 78 4.04 -4.03 3.73
C ASP A 78 2.78 -3.51 4.44
N LYS A 79 2.91 -2.48 5.28
CA LYS A 79 1.73 -1.78 5.84
C LYS A 79 0.85 -1.19 4.76
N THR A 80 1.45 -0.58 3.74
CA THR A 80 0.71 -0.03 2.59
C THR A 80 -0.02 -1.14 1.80
N ARG A 81 0.63 -2.30 1.64
CA ARG A 81 -0.01 -3.50 1.05
C ARG A 81 -1.20 -3.97 1.88
N ALA A 82 -1.03 -4.11 3.20
CA ALA A 82 -2.09 -4.56 4.10
C ALA A 82 -3.31 -3.64 4.03
N LEU A 83 -3.09 -2.32 4.07
CA LEU A 83 -4.15 -1.31 3.93
C LEU A 83 -4.88 -1.43 2.59
N THR A 84 -4.15 -1.60 1.49
CA THR A 84 -4.73 -1.74 0.14
C THR A 84 -5.58 -3.03 0.05
N ASN A 85 -5.09 -4.13 0.61
CA ASN A 85 -5.79 -5.41 0.63
C ASN A 85 -7.05 -5.38 1.48
N ASN A 86 -6.98 -4.75 2.66
CA ASN A 86 -8.11 -4.52 3.54
C ASN A 86 -9.19 -3.69 2.83
N ARG A 87 -8.78 -2.62 2.13
CA ARG A 87 -9.68 -1.78 1.35
C ARG A 87 -10.40 -2.54 0.23
N MET A 88 -9.68 -3.41 -0.48
CA MET A 88 -10.27 -4.27 -1.51
C MET A 88 -11.37 -5.16 -0.94
N TYR A 89 -11.14 -5.82 0.19
CA TYR A 89 -12.16 -6.64 0.86
C TYR A 89 -13.37 -5.80 1.28
N CYS A 90 -13.14 -4.64 1.91
CA CYS A 90 -14.18 -3.71 2.32
C CYS A 90 -15.14 -3.36 1.18
N ASP A 91 -14.60 -2.96 0.03
CA ASP A 91 -15.38 -2.48 -1.11
C ASP A 91 -16.34 -3.56 -1.62
N TYR A 92 -15.85 -4.79 -1.78
CA TYR A 92 -16.69 -5.91 -2.20
C TYR A 92 -17.67 -6.34 -1.11
N TYR A 93 -17.23 -6.46 0.15
CA TYR A 93 -18.10 -6.85 1.25
C TYR A 93 -19.28 -5.90 1.41
N LYS A 94 -19.03 -4.58 1.40
CA LYS A 94 -20.09 -3.57 1.55
C LYS A 94 -21.05 -3.57 0.35
N LEU A 95 -20.55 -3.73 -0.88
CA LEU A 95 -21.41 -3.83 -2.05
C LEU A 95 -22.28 -5.09 -2.01
N TYR A 96 -21.72 -6.22 -1.61
CA TYR A 96 -22.47 -7.47 -1.44
C TYR A 96 -23.61 -7.30 -0.44
N GLN A 97 -23.34 -6.72 0.75
CA GLN A 97 -24.38 -6.42 1.74
C GLN A 97 -25.44 -5.46 1.20
N LEU A 98 -25.04 -4.42 0.44
CA LEU A 98 -25.97 -3.46 -0.16
C LEU A 98 -26.93 -4.13 -1.14
N ILE A 99 -26.43 -5.03 -2.00
CA ILE A 99 -27.26 -5.77 -2.97
C ILE A 99 -28.21 -6.72 -2.23
N LEU A 100 -27.73 -7.43 -1.20
CA LEU A 100 -28.57 -8.32 -0.40
C LEU A 100 -29.72 -7.57 0.28
N SER A 101 -29.45 -6.42 0.88
CA SER A 101 -30.49 -5.59 1.51
C SER A 101 -31.54 -5.15 0.48
N HIS A 102 -31.10 -4.69 -0.70
CA HIS A 102 -32.02 -4.30 -1.77
C HIS A 102 -32.94 -5.45 -2.21
N ILE A 103 -32.39 -6.65 -2.37
CA ILE A 103 -33.16 -7.85 -2.73
C ILE A 103 -34.17 -8.20 -1.63
N LYS A 104 -33.75 -8.18 -0.36
CA LYS A 104 -34.63 -8.50 0.78
C LYS A 104 -35.80 -7.53 0.91
N GLU A 105 -35.56 -6.24 0.71
CA GLU A 105 -36.58 -5.20 0.88
C GLU A 105 -37.59 -5.16 -0.28
N ASN A 106 -37.14 -5.45 -1.50
CA ASN A 106 -37.95 -5.22 -2.69
C ASN A 106 -38.45 -6.52 -3.35
N ARG A 107 -37.78 -7.65 -3.11
CA ARG A 107 -37.94 -8.89 -3.91
C ARG A 107 -37.60 -10.15 -3.10
N ALA A 108 -38.38 -10.41 -2.06
CA ALA A 108 -38.25 -11.60 -1.21
C ALA A 108 -38.27 -12.93 -2.01
N ASP A 109 -38.99 -12.94 -3.13
CA ASP A 109 -39.14 -14.10 -4.02
C ASP A 109 -37.81 -14.58 -4.63
N LEU A 110 -36.82 -13.68 -4.80
CA LEU A 110 -35.48 -14.00 -5.31
C LEU A 110 -34.61 -14.73 -4.26
N LEU A 111 -34.99 -14.74 -2.99
CA LEU A 111 -34.23 -15.40 -1.92
C LEU A 111 -34.42 -16.92 -1.91
N GLN A 112 -35.44 -17.45 -2.60
CA GLN A 112 -35.85 -18.85 -2.49
C GLN A 112 -34.93 -19.88 -3.14
N VAL A 113 -33.89 -19.49 -3.88
CA VAL A 113 -33.12 -20.47 -4.67
C VAL A 113 -31.74 -20.84 -4.11
N GLU A 114 -30.94 -19.96 -3.49
CA GLU A 114 -29.57 -20.40 -3.07
C GLU A 114 -28.80 -19.44 -2.15
N LEU A 115 -29.42 -18.34 -1.69
CA LEU A 115 -28.72 -17.30 -0.93
C LEU A 115 -28.57 -17.61 0.56
N GLU A 116 -29.17 -18.70 1.04
CA GLU A 116 -28.96 -19.18 2.40
C GLU A 116 -27.55 -19.78 2.53
N THR A 117 -26.74 -19.23 3.44
CA THR A 117 -25.57 -19.84 4.12
C THR A 117 -24.13 -19.63 3.60
N LYS A 118 -23.79 -18.53 2.90
CA LYS A 118 -22.39 -18.07 2.90
C LYS A 118 -22.20 -16.81 3.74
N THR A 119 -21.72 -17.02 4.97
CA THR A 119 -21.31 -15.96 5.88
C THR A 119 -19.83 -15.66 5.67
N TYR A 120 -19.53 -14.45 5.21
CA TYR A 120 -18.15 -13.95 5.13
C TYR A 120 -17.73 -13.31 6.44
N PRO A 121 -16.42 -13.26 6.75
CA PRO A 121 -15.91 -12.51 7.89
C PRO A 121 -16.43 -11.07 7.87
N VAL A 122 -16.97 -10.60 8.99
CA VAL A 122 -17.46 -9.23 9.09
C VAL A 122 -16.29 -8.27 8.91
N TYR A 123 -16.48 -7.27 8.04
CA TYR A 123 -15.49 -6.23 7.86
C TYR A 123 -15.36 -5.39 9.14
N LYS A 124 -14.13 -5.25 9.63
CA LYS A 124 -13.79 -4.44 10.81
C LYS A 124 -13.38 -3.02 10.40
N ASP A 125 -14.29 -2.06 10.47
CA ASP A 125 -14.02 -0.65 10.09
C ASP A 125 -12.89 0.01 10.90
N LEU A 126 -12.66 -0.43 12.14
CA LEU A 126 -11.64 0.13 13.04
C LEU A 126 -10.26 -0.51 12.90
N ASP A 127 -10.13 -1.57 12.09
CA ASP A 127 -8.87 -2.31 11.91
C ASP A 127 -8.38 -2.22 10.45
N PRO A 128 -7.62 -1.17 10.10
CA PRO A 128 -7.21 -0.90 8.72
C PRO A 128 -6.15 -1.88 8.20
N PHE A 129 -5.54 -2.67 9.08
CA PHE A 129 -4.49 -3.63 8.72
C PHE A 129 -4.94 -5.09 8.84
N GLN A 130 -6.22 -5.34 9.19
CA GLN A 130 -6.78 -6.68 9.19
C GLN A 130 -6.62 -7.31 7.79
N GLU A 131 -5.96 -8.46 7.75
CA GLU A 131 -5.82 -9.25 6.53
C GLU A 131 -6.99 -10.24 6.40
N TYR A 132 -7.65 -10.19 5.24
CA TYR A 132 -8.69 -11.14 4.85
C TYR A 132 -8.15 -12.08 3.77
N LYS A 133 -8.68 -13.29 3.72
CA LYS A 133 -8.24 -14.29 2.75
C LYS A 133 -8.59 -13.84 1.34
N ILE A 134 -7.70 -14.12 0.39
CA ILE A 134 -7.93 -13.76 -1.00
C ILE A 134 -9.10 -14.58 -1.58
N GLU A 135 -9.27 -15.81 -1.09
CA GLU A 135 -10.38 -16.70 -1.41
C GLU A 135 -11.73 -16.03 -1.08
N ASP A 136 -11.86 -15.45 0.11
CA ASP A 136 -13.08 -14.75 0.51
C ASP A 136 -13.39 -13.59 -0.45
N VAL A 137 -12.38 -12.81 -0.86
CA VAL A 137 -12.54 -11.73 -1.85
C VAL A 137 -13.03 -12.27 -3.19
N ARG A 138 -12.46 -13.38 -3.67
CA ARG A 138 -12.85 -14.01 -4.94
C ARG A 138 -14.28 -14.52 -4.92
N GLU A 139 -14.67 -15.14 -3.80
CA GLU A 139 -16.03 -15.64 -3.62
C GLU A 139 -17.05 -14.50 -3.54
N ILE A 140 -16.79 -13.45 -2.74
CA ILE A 140 -17.67 -12.29 -2.64
C ILE A 140 -17.85 -11.65 -4.03
N HIS A 141 -16.77 -11.46 -4.78
CA HIS A 141 -16.83 -10.90 -6.13
C HIS A 141 -17.69 -11.77 -7.07
N THR A 142 -17.48 -13.09 -7.06
CA THR A 142 -18.28 -14.03 -7.86
C THR A 142 -19.76 -13.93 -7.51
N ASN A 143 -20.09 -13.86 -6.22
CA ASN A 143 -21.47 -13.76 -5.75
C ASN A 143 -22.11 -12.41 -6.10
N ILE A 144 -21.36 -11.30 -6.06
CA ILE A 144 -21.84 -10.01 -6.53
C ILE A 144 -22.24 -10.09 -8.00
N LEU A 145 -21.39 -10.68 -8.86
CA LEU A 145 -21.69 -10.81 -10.28
C LEU A 145 -22.89 -11.73 -10.54
N PHE A 146 -23.00 -12.82 -9.78
CA PHE A 146 -24.16 -13.71 -9.83
C PHE A 146 -25.45 -12.95 -9.49
N LEU A 147 -25.47 -12.20 -8.39
CA LEU A 147 -26.63 -11.41 -7.98
C LEU A 147 -27.01 -10.33 -9.00
N ILE A 148 -26.02 -9.63 -9.56
CA ILE A 148 -26.24 -8.65 -10.62
C ILE A 148 -26.88 -9.31 -11.84
N ASN A 149 -26.42 -10.49 -12.24
CA ASN A 149 -26.98 -11.22 -13.38
C ASN A 149 -28.42 -11.70 -13.11
N GLN A 150 -28.71 -12.18 -11.90
CA GLN A 150 -30.07 -12.55 -11.50
C GLN A 150 -31.05 -11.36 -11.58
N LEU A 151 -30.63 -10.19 -11.07
CA LEU A 151 -31.43 -8.96 -11.16
C LEU A 151 -31.62 -8.52 -12.63
N TYR A 152 -30.59 -8.71 -13.46
CA TYR A 152 -30.68 -8.42 -14.89
C TYR A 152 -31.68 -9.33 -15.60
N GLU A 153 -31.57 -10.64 -15.44
CA GLU A 153 -32.48 -11.64 -16.04
C GLU A 153 -33.94 -11.36 -15.66
N GLN A 154 -34.18 -11.00 -14.41
CA GLN A 154 -35.52 -10.60 -13.97
C GLN A 154 -36.01 -9.32 -14.66
N SER A 155 -35.13 -8.33 -14.88
CA SER A 155 -35.49 -7.10 -15.60
C SER A 155 -35.85 -7.37 -17.07
N VAL A 156 -35.20 -8.36 -17.68
CA VAL A 156 -35.49 -8.82 -19.05
C VAL A 156 -36.85 -9.52 -19.08
N SER A 157 -37.08 -10.48 -18.18
CA SER A 157 -38.38 -11.18 -18.08
C SER A 157 -39.54 -10.22 -17.81
N LYS A 158 -39.35 -9.21 -16.93
CA LYS A 158 -40.34 -8.15 -16.73
C LYS A 158 -40.61 -7.34 -18.01
N SER A 159 -39.59 -7.07 -18.82
CA SER A 159 -39.75 -6.36 -20.10
C SER A 159 -40.58 -7.19 -21.08
N GLU A 160 -40.29 -8.48 -21.21
CA GLU A 160 -41.03 -9.40 -22.09
C GLU A 160 -42.49 -9.54 -21.67
N ASN A 161 -42.76 -9.62 -20.36
CA ASN A 161 -44.12 -9.67 -19.84
C ASN A 161 -44.90 -8.38 -20.16
N ILE A 162 -44.27 -7.20 -20.02
CA ILE A 162 -44.90 -5.91 -20.36
C ILE A 162 -45.25 -5.84 -21.85
N GLU A 163 -44.33 -6.26 -22.73
CA GLU A 163 -44.57 -6.34 -24.18
C GLU A 163 -45.74 -7.29 -24.49
N HIS A 164 -45.76 -8.48 -23.87
CA HIS A 164 -46.86 -9.44 -24.04
C HIS A 164 -48.22 -8.88 -23.57
N TYR A 165 -48.26 -8.14 -22.45
CA TYR A 165 -49.50 -7.50 -22.00
C TYR A 165 -50.01 -6.47 -23.01
N ASN A 166 -49.12 -5.68 -23.59
CA ASN A 166 -49.42 -4.68 -24.60
C ASN A 166 -49.98 -5.31 -25.89
N ASP A 167 -49.37 -6.40 -26.35
CA ASP A 167 -49.75 -7.07 -27.60
C ASP A 167 -51.06 -7.88 -27.47
N THR A 168 -51.30 -8.50 -26.32
CA THR A 168 -52.42 -9.45 -26.14
C THR A 168 -53.75 -8.77 -25.83
N HIS A 169 -53.75 -7.66 -25.08
CA HIS A 169 -54.98 -7.15 -24.50
C HIS A 169 -55.73 -6.17 -25.41
N HIS A 170 -55.10 -5.51 -26.39
CA HIS A 170 -55.74 -4.59 -27.36
C HIS A 170 -56.73 -3.53 -26.79
N ILE A 171 -56.76 -3.29 -25.47
CA ILE A 171 -57.64 -2.33 -24.77
C ILE A 171 -56.86 -1.03 -24.48
N GLY A 172 -56.00 -0.62 -25.42
CA GLY A 172 -54.84 0.26 -25.22
C GLY A 172 -55.01 1.52 -24.34
N PHE A 173 -56.20 2.12 -24.28
CA PHE A 173 -56.47 3.27 -23.42
C PHE A 173 -56.63 2.91 -21.92
N SER A 174 -57.30 1.81 -21.58
CA SER A 174 -57.67 1.51 -20.19
C SER A 174 -56.53 0.86 -19.39
N ILE A 175 -55.58 0.22 -20.07
CA ILE A 175 -54.43 -0.46 -19.46
C ILE A 175 -53.15 0.40 -19.52
N SER A 176 -53.13 1.51 -20.27
CA SER A 176 -51.93 2.33 -20.47
C SER A 176 -51.29 2.80 -19.16
N ASN A 177 -52.08 3.29 -18.19
CA ASN A 177 -51.53 3.73 -16.90
C ASN A 177 -50.87 2.59 -16.11
N PHE A 178 -51.41 1.38 -16.21
CA PHE A 178 -50.84 0.20 -15.59
C PHE A 178 -49.51 -0.20 -16.26
N LEU A 179 -49.46 -0.22 -17.59
CA LEU A 179 -48.22 -0.49 -18.34
C LEU A 179 -47.14 0.55 -18.06
N ASN A 180 -47.48 1.84 -18.05
CA ASN A 180 -46.56 2.92 -17.70
C ASN A 180 -45.95 2.72 -16.30
N THR A 181 -46.75 2.23 -15.34
CA THR A 181 -46.28 1.96 -13.97
C THR A 181 -45.34 0.76 -13.94
N LEU A 182 -45.66 -0.34 -14.64
CA LEU A 182 -44.78 -1.50 -14.76
C LEU A 182 -43.46 -1.15 -15.45
N GLU A 183 -43.50 -0.34 -16.50
CA GLU A 183 -42.31 0.16 -17.18
C GLU A 183 -41.42 1.01 -16.27
N TYR A 184 -42.04 1.88 -15.47
CA TYR A 184 -41.33 2.70 -14.49
C TYR A 184 -40.59 1.83 -13.46
N GLU A 185 -41.29 0.86 -12.85
CA GLU A 185 -40.68 -0.07 -11.90
C GLU A 185 -39.55 -0.90 -12.54
N ASN A 186 -39.74 -1.37 -13.77
CA ASN A 186 -38.71 -2.13 -14.47
C ASN A 186 -37.51 -1.25 -14.85
N LYS A 187 -37.74 0.02 -15.19
CA LYS A 187 -36.68 1.00 -15.43
C LYS A 187 -35.86 1.25 -14.16
N GLN A 188 -36.50 1.39 -13.01
CA GLN A 188 -35.81 1.53 -11.72
C GLN A 188 -34.88 0.32 -11.45
N LEU A 189 -35.37 -0.91 -11.69
CA LEU A 189 -34.54 -2.11 -11.57
C LEU A 189 -33.34 -2.09 -12.53
N ARG A 190 -33.55 -1.74 -13.81
CA ARG A 190 -32.46 -1.67 -14.80
C ARG A 190 -31.39 -0.66 -14.42
N GLU A 191 -31.78 0.53 -13.93
CA GLU A 191 -30.82 1.52 -13.46
C GLU A 191 -30.09 1.07 -12.19
N GLN A 192 -30.76 0.32 -11.31
CA GLN A 192 -30.12 -0.28 -10.13
C GLN A 192 -29.05 -1.32 -10.52
N VAL A 193 -29.34 -2.20 -11.47
CA VAL A 193 -28.36 -3.16 -12.02
C VAL A 193 -27.17 -2.42 -12.62
N ARG A 194 -27.43 -1.37 -13.40
CA ARG A 194 -26.39 -0.52 -14.00
C ARG A 194 -25.52 0.15 -12.94
N LEU A 195 -26.13 0.66 -11.87
CA LEU A 195 -25.41 1.29 -10.76
C LEU A 195 -24.45 0.30 -10.08
N TYR A 196 -24.90 -0.93 -9.80
CA TYR A 196 -24.03 -1.95 -9.22
C TYR A 196 -22.87 -2.34 -10.13
N MET A 197 -23.11 -2.50 -11.44
CA MET A 197 -22.01 -2.73 -12.41
C MET A 197 -21.00 -1.57 -12.43
N ASN A 198 -21.47 -0.33 -12.31
CA ASN A 198 -20.60 0.84 -12.25
C ASN A 198 -19.75 0.85 -10.96
N TYR A 199 -20.31 0.44 -9.82
CA TYR A 199 -19.54 0.29 -8.59
C TYR A 199 -18.42 -0.74 -8.74
N VAL A 200 -18.71 -1.93 -9.26
CA VAL A 200 -17.68 -2.96 -9.50
C VAL A 200 -16.60 -2.44 -10.45
N SER A 201 -17.00 -1.76 -11.54
CA SER A 201 -16.06 -1.15 -12.49
C SER A 201 -15.17 -0.11 -11.83
N PHE A 202 -15.73 0.76 -10.98
CA PHE A 202 -14.98 1.75 -10.23
C PHE A 202 -13.98 1.09 -9.26
N PHE A 203 -14.40 0.04 -8.55
CA PHE A 203 -13.51 -0.72 -7.66
C PHE A 203 -12.33 -1.28 -8.43
N HIS A 204 -12.56 -1.91 -9.59
CA HIS A 204 -11.48 -2.44 -10.43
C HIS A 204 -10.49 -1.36 -10.86
N ILE A 205 -10.97 -0.21 -11.33
CA ILE A 205 -10.12 0.91 -11.77
C ILE A 205 -9.29 1.46 -10.59
N SER A 206 -9.95 1.67 -9.45
CA SER A 206 -9.31 2.19 -8.24
C SER A 206 -8.22 1.23 -7.73
N GLN A 207 -8.56 -0.05 -7.58
CA GLN A 207 -7.65 -1.09 -7.11
C GLN A 207 -6.48 -1.28 -8.06
N LYS A 208 -6.71 -1.29 -9.39
CA LYS A 208 -5.63 -1.37 -10.38
C LYS A 208 -4.60 -0.26 -10.17
N ARG A 209 -5.05 0.98 -9.97
CA ARG A 209 -4.17 2.13 -9.75
C ARG A 209 -3.35 1.97 -8.47
N GLN A 210 -3.99 1.58 -7.37
CA GLN A 210 -3.32 1.40 -6.08
C GLN A 210 -2.32 0.23 -6.11
N LEU A 211 -2.72 -0.91 -6.66
CA LEU A 211 -1.85 -2.08 -6.79
C LEU A 211 -0.67 -1.82 -7.73
N ASN A 212 -0.86 -1.12 -8.85
CA ASN A 212 0.25 -0.75 -9.73
C ASN A 212 1.26 0.16 -9.02
N ARG A 213 0.80 1.14 -8.24
CA ARG A 213 1.70 2.00 -7.45
C ARG A 213 2.49 1.19 -6.44
N LEU A 214 1.83 0.25 -5.77
CA LEU A 214 2.48 -0.65 -4.82
C LEU A 214 3.49 -1.59 -5.50
N PHE A 215 3.12 -2.14 -6.66
CA PHE A 215 3.97 -3.01 -7.47
C PHE A 215 5.26 -2.29 -7.88
N LEU A 216 5.15 -1.10 -8.46
CA LEU A 216 6.31 -0.29 -8.87
C LEU A 216 7.21 0.01 -7.66
N ARG A 217 6.63 0.46 -6.55
CA ARG A 217 7.40 0.73 -5.33
C ARG A 217 8.14 -0.51 -4.81
N MET A 218 7.49 -1.67 -4.81
CA MET A 218 8.11 -2.93 -4.38
C MET A 218 9.22 -3.36 -5.35
N GLN A 219 9.02 -3.15 -6.65
CA GLN A 219 10.00 -3.47 -7.69
C GLN A 219 11.24 -2.57 -7.60
N ASP A 220 11.05 -1.26 -7.41
CA ASP A 220 12.13 -0.30 -7.21
C ASP A 220 12.94 -0.65 -5.96
N PHE A 221 12.25 -0.95 -4.86
CA PHE A 221 12.88 -1.37 -3.61
C PHE A 221 13.64 -2.70 -3.75
N HIS A 222 13.07 -3.67 -4.48
CA HIS A 222 13.75 -4.92 -4.79
C HIS A 222 15.04 -4.68 -5.60
N LYS A 223 14.98 -3.80 -6.61
CA LYS A 223 16.15 -3.43 -7.42
C LYS A 223 17.22 -2.75 -6.58
N GLU A 224 16.84 -1.83 -5.70
CA GLU A 224 17.76 -1.16 -4.78
C GLU A 224 18.49 -2.16 -3.87
N ILE A 225 17.77 -3.14 -3.31
CA ILE A 225 18.39 -4.20 -2.50
C ILE A 225 19.37 -5.03 -3.32
N GLU A 226 18.99 -5.44 -4.53
CA GLU A 226 19.88 -6.23 -5.40
C GLU A 226 21.14 -5.45 -5.77
N GLU A 227 21.00 -4.17 -6.14
CA GLU A 227 22.15 -3.31 -6.43
C GLU A 227 23.08 -3.20 -5.21
N ASN A 228 22.54 -2.95 -4.02
CA ASN A 228 23.35 -2.83 -2.81
C ASN A 228 24.04 -4.15 -2.40
N ILE A 229 23.39 -5.30 -2.61
CA ILE A 229 23.95 -6.62 -2.27
C ILE A 229 24.99 -7.07 -3.30
N HIS A 230 24.80 -6.77 -4.59
CA HIS A 230 25.62 -7.28 -5.68
C HIS A 230 26.82 -6.39 -6.06
N ILE A 231 27.00 -5.25 -5.39
CA ILE A 231 28.20 -4.43 -5.55
C ILE A 231 29.39 -5.11 -4.84
N ASN A 232 30.13 -5.92 -5.60
CA ASN A 232 31.46 -6.39 -5.21
C ASN A 232 32.52 -5.30 -5.44
N LYS A 233 32.29 -4.10 -4.89
CA LYS A 233 33.18 -2.96 -5.01
C LYS A 233 33.51 -2.43 -3.63
N THR A 234 34.79 -2.19 -3.37
CA THR A 234 35.24 -1.42 -2.22
C THR A 234 35.17 0.05 -2.59
N PHE A 235 34.54 0.86 -1.74
CA PHE A 235 34.51 2.31 -1.93
C PHE A 235 35.78 2.94 -1.35
N SER A 236 36.43 3.82 -2.11
CA SER A 236 37.54 4.66 -1.65
C SER A 236 37.22 6.14 -1.84
N ILE A 237 38.15 7.00 -1.43
CA ILE A 237 38.06 8.44 -1.68
C ILE A 237 37.96 8.78 -3.17
N ASP A 238 38.51 7.94 -4.05
CA ASP A 238 38.52 8.14 -5.50
C ASP A 238 37.14 7.90 -6.13
N ASP A 239 36.22 7.26 -5.39
CA ASP A 239 34.84 7.04 -5.82
C ASP A 239 33.91 8.23 -5.50
N ILE A 240 34.38 9.19 -4.71
CA ILE A 240 33.63 10.41 -4.42
C ILE A 240 33.64 11.26 -5.69
N SER A 241 32.46 11.43 -6.30
CA SER A 241 32.30 12.26 -7.49
C SER A 241 32.55 13.73 -7.12
N GLU A 242 33.26 14.48 -7.97
CA GLU A 242 33.33 15.94 -7.89
C GLU A 242 31.94 16.51 -8.24
N GLU A 243 31.01 16.47 -7.30
CA GLU A 243 29.69 17.06 -7.47
C GLU A 243 29.80 18.59 -7.38
N LYS A 244 29.31 19.29 -8.41
CA LYS A 244 28.98 20.71 -8.28
C LYS A 244 27.98 20.85 -7.13
N GLN A 245 28.06 21.94 -6.35
CA GLN A 245 27.07 22.25 -5.30
C GLN A 245 25.67 21.93 -5.83
N LEU A 246 24.92 21.14 -5.05
CA LEU A 246 23.61 20.61 -5.44
C LEU A 246 22.69 21.72 -5.97
N ASP A 247 22.50 21.80 -7.29
CA ASP A 247 21.43 22.59 -7.94
C ASP A 247 20.03 21.97 -7.71
N ARG A 248 19.86 21.16 -6.66
CA ARG A 248 18.59 20.50 -6.28
C ARG A 248 17.74 21.34 -5.32
N PHE A 249 17.86 22.66 -5.37
CA PHE A 249 16.87 23.52 -4.73
C PHE A 249 15.59 23.52 -5.57
N TYR A 250 14.47 23.32 -4.88
CA TYR A 250 13.15 23.24 -5.47
C TYR A 250 12.87 24.45 -6.39
N ILE A 251 12.48 24.21 -7.65
CA ILE A 251 11.72 25.21 -8.41
C ILE A 251 10.31 25.26 -7.82
N ILE A 252 10.18 25.93 -6.68
CA ILE A 252 8.96 26.62 -6.28
C ILE A 252 9.44 28.04 -6.03
N GLY A 253 8.83 29.00 -6.71
CA GLY A 253 9.35 30.35 -6.95
C GLY A 253 10.05 31.02 -5.75
N ASP A 254 11.07 31.77 -6.12
CA ASP A 254 12.00 32.60 -5.32
C ASP A 254 13.30 31.90 -4.92
N GLU A 255 14.41 32.57 -5.25
CA GLU A 255 15.78 32.20 -4.90
C GLU A 255 15.90 32.10 -3.38
N VAL A 256 15.92 30.87 -2.86
CA VAL A 256 16.23 30.63 -1.45
C VAL A 256 17.74 30.76 -1.28
N ALA A 257 18.18 31.83 -0.62
CA ALA A 257 19.53 31.92 -0.10
C ALA A 257 19.73 30.76 0.89
N VAL A 258 20.70 29.90 0.59
CA VAL A 258 21.08 28.79 1.47
C VAL A 258 21.93 29.38 2.60
N GLU A 259 21.27 29.85 3.65
CA GLU A 259 21.97 30.13 4.90
C GLU A 259 22.38 28.80 5.56
N PRO A 260 23.60 28.68 6.11
CA PRO A 260 23.98 27.52 6.89
C PRO A 260 22.98 27.33 8.03
N LEU A 261 22.25 26.22 8.01
CA LEU A 261 21.46 25.79 9.17
C LEU A 261 22.46 25.36 10.24
N LEU A 262 22.67 26.26 11.21
CA LEU A 262 23.60 26.26 12.34
C LEU A 262 24.82 27.16 12.07
N GLU A 263 24.79 28.37 12.65
CA GLU A 263 26.03 29.08 12.96
C GLU A 263 26.85 28.16 13.88
N ASP A 264 28.09 27.84 13.50
CA ASP A 264 29.04 26.99 14.25
C ASP A 264 29.15 27.37 15.76
N SER A 265 28.74 28.58 16.12
CA SER A 265 28.69 29.11 17.48
C SER A 265 27.76 28.34 18.44
N GLU A 266 26.58 27.87 18.01
CA GLU A 266 25.66 27.15 18.91
C GLU A 266 26.12 25.70 19.15
N CYS A 267 26.72 25.10 18.12
CA CYS A 267 27.29 23.76 18.22
C CYS A 267 28.55 23.78 19.11
N GLU A 268 29.42 24.78 18.95
CA GLU A 268 30.57 24.99 19.84
C GLU A 268 30.18 25.22 21.30
N GLN A 269 29.11 25.98 21.56
CA GLN A 269 28.61 26.18 22.93
C GLN A 269 28.12 24.86 23.54
N LEU A 270 27.41 24.03 22.77
CA LEU A 270 26.96 22.72 23.24
C LEU A 270 28.14 21.78 23.56
N TYR A 271 29.19 21.80 22.74
CA TYR A 271 30.41 21.04 23.00
C TYR A 271 31.19 21.56 24.21
N ARG A 272 31.23 22.89 24.44
CA ARG A 272 31.84 23.48 25.64
C ARG A 272 31.06 23.12 26.91
N GLU A 273 29.73 23.18 26.88
CA GLU A 273 28.88 22.79 28.02
C GLU A 273 28.99 21.28 28.34
N LEU A 274 29.11 20.44 27.31
CA LEU A 274 29.36 19.01 27.46
C LEU A 274 30.78 18.71 27.99
N ALA A 275 31.79 19.49 27.59
CA ALA A 275 33.16 19.34 28.09
C ALA A 275 33.31 19.82 29.54
N GLU A 276 32.64 20.92 29.92
CA GLU A 276 32.62 21.44 31.29
C GLU A 276 31.86 20.50 32.25
N SER A 277 30.74 19.93 31.82
CA SER A 277 30.00 18.93 32.61
C SER A 277 30.75 17.59 32.76
N ALA A 278 31.70 17.30 31.85
CA ALA A 278 32.61 16.16 31.92
C ALA A 278 33.95 16.46 32.64
N GLY A 279 34.17 17.70 33.09
CA GLY A 279 35.38 18.10 33.82
C GLY A 279 36.65 18.22 32.96
N ILE A 280 36.53 18.38 31.65
CA ILE A 280 37.67 18.48 30.72
C ILE A 280 37.87 19.95 30.33
N ARG A 281 38.97 20.58 30.76
CA ARG A 281 39.39 21.91 30.28
C ARG A 281 40.26 21.78 29.04
N TYR A 282 39.86 22.43 27.95
CA TYR A 282 40.74 22.73 26.82
C TYR A 282 41.29 24.15 26.98
N GLU A 283 42.60 24.30 27.17
CA GLU A 283 43.28 25.58 26.93
C GLU A 283 43.62 25.66 25.43
N ILE A 284 43.06 26.65 24.75
CA ILE A 284 43.46 26.99 23.37
C ILE A 284 44.29 28.28 23.44
N ASP A 285 45.59 28.11 23.26
CA ASP A 285 46.55 29.17 22.91
C ASP A 285 46.15 29.77 21.55
N ALA A 286 46.13 31.10 21.47
CA ALA A 286 45.80 31.88 20.27
C ALA A 286 46.91 31.90 19.18
N SER A 287 47.62 30.80 18.98
CA SER A 287 48.55 30.58 17.88
C SER A 287 48.40 29.15 17.36
N GLY A 288 47.66 29.01 16.25
CA GLY A 288 47.28 27.73 15.66
C GLY A 288 48.47 26.84 15.28
N ASN A 289 48.88 25.96 16.20
CA ASN A 289 49.79 24.86 15.93
C ASN A 289 49.46 23.67 16.85
N THR A 290 48.90 22.60 16.30
CA THR A 290 48.58 21.38 17.05
C THR A 290 49.77 20.44 17.02
N ASP A 291 50.62 20.51 18.05
CA ASP A 291 51.50 19.40 18.41
C ASP A 291 51.60 19.32 19.93
N HIS A 292 50.98 18.27 20.48
CA HIS A 292 51.44 17.45 21.62
C HIS A 292 50.27 16.71 22.27
N GLY A 293 50.48 15.41 22.50
CA GLY A 293 49.50 14.47 23.03
C GLY A 293 49.10 14.72 24.50
N PRO A 294 48.14 13.93 25.03
CA PRO A 294 47.55 14.19 26.33
C PRO A 294 48.53 13.92 27.48
N THR A 295 48.79 14.93 28.30
CA THR A 295 49.51 14.79 29.57
C THR A 295 48.54 14.31 30.65
N ILE A 296 48.88 13.21 31.31
CA ILE A 296 48.15 12.68 32.47
C ILE A 296 48.73 13.34 33.72
N GLU A 297 47.92 14.12 34.46
CA GLU A 297 48.30 14.57 35.81
C GLU A 297 48.12 13.43 36.81
N ASP A 298 49.22 13.07 37.47
CA ASP A 298 49.30 12.04 38.51
C ASP A 298 48.92 12.64 39.87
N PRO A 299 47.84 12.20 40.54
CA PRO A 299 47.42 12.75 41.82
C PRO A 299 48.16 12.05 42.96
N SER A 300 49.48 12.23 43.08
CA SER A 300 50.23 11.77 44.25
C SER A 300 51.59 12.45 44.46
N ALA A 301 51.60 13.77 44.67
CA ALA A 301 52.77 14.45 45.24
C ALA A 301 52.35 15.57 46.20
N ASN A 302 51.81 15.19 47.35
CA ASN A 302 51.84 16.00 48.56
C ASN A 302 51.84 15.07 49.77
N ASN A 303 53.03 14.71 50.24
CA ASN A 303 53.35 14.55 51.66
C ASN A 303 54.84 14.24 51.84
N LEU A 304 55.49 15.17 52.58
CA LEU A 304 56.79 15.13 53.26
C LEU A 304 58.07 15.33 52.44
#